data_AF-A0A950RMV1-F1
#
_entry.id   AF-A0A950RMV1-F1
#
_cell.length_a   1.000
_cell.length_b   1.000
_cell.length_c   1.000
_cell.angle_alpha   90.00
_cell.angle_beta   90.00
_cell.angle_gamma   90.00
#
_symmetry.space_group_name_H-M   'P 1'
#
loop_
_entity.id
_entity.type
_entity.pdbx_description
1 polymer ?
#
loop_
_entity_poly.entity_id
_entity_poly.type
_entity_poly.pdbx_seq_one_letter_code
_entity_poly.pdbx_strand_id
1 'polypeptide(L)'
;MIARYGARKLSFRDVAEEAGVSKALISYYFSGRNDLLARAYEFSDDRARERVSDAFEPVESGAVRLSRVLALYLTDDPNMQEDWILWSELSSAAMFEPDLRPVMEASFVRWTDWIRGLVRDAVEEGSIDIGADADKTTLRLVALTDGLGSLLARGLIEREAAREVLAQHLDASLGRTSRSSTEGSSRAEPPAIGYMRLLAYQLQNAVEQLEGLASTSAERDAIQTVTELIRSRTGQHSMNTPSGERLNKHAERPPLS
;
A
#
# COMPACT_ATOMS: atom_id res chain seq x y z
N MET A 1 -6.78 -9.37 16.98
CA MET A 1 -5.94 -9.72 18.15
C MET A 1 -4.54 -9.11 18.12
N ILE A 2 -3.78 -9.22 17.01
CA ILE A 2 -2.41 -8.66 16.93
C ILE A 2 -2.41 -7.17 17.26
N ALA A 3 -3.34 -6.40 16.70
CA ALA A 3 -3.49 -4.97 17.01
C ALA A 3 -3.79 -4.67 18.50
N ARG A 4 -4.39 -5.61 19.25
CA ARG A 4 -4.75 -5.42 20.67
C ARG A 4 -3.68 -5.90 21.65
N TYR A 5 -2.99 -6.99 21.31
CA TYR A 5 -2.10 -7.70 22.24
C TYR A 5 -0.62 -7.74 21.80
N GLY A 6 -0.33 -7.24 20.60
CA GLY A 6 0.97 -7.35 19.94
C GLY A 6 1.24 -8.76 19.40
N ALA A 7 2.09 -8.85 18.37
CA ALA A 7 2.37 -10.14 17.73
C ALA A 7 3.21 -11.07 18.62
N ARG A 8 3.98 -10.52 19.57
CA ARG A 8 4.87 -11.30 20.46
C ARG A 8 4.13 -12.14 21.51
N LYS A 9 2.95 -11.71 21.95
CA LYS A 9 2.18 -12.40 23.00
C LYS A 9 1.15 -13.38 22.43
N LEU A 10 1.02 -13.44 21.11
CA LEU A 10 0.03 -14.26 20.44
C LEU A 10 0.51 -15.71 20.32
N SER A 11 -0.23 -16.66 20.88
CA SER A 11 -0.03 -18.09 20.60
C SER A 11 -1.11 -18.63 19.65
N PHE A 12 -0.81 -19.74 18.95
CA PHE A 12 -1.80 -20.44 18.12
C PHE A 12 -3.02 -20.92 18.91
N ARG A 13 -2.86 -21.13 20.23
CA ARG A 13 -3.99 -21.45 21.10
C ARG A 13 -4.91 -20.22 21.21
N ASP A 14 -4.35 -19.05 21.48
CA ASP A 14 -5.15 -17.83 21.65
C ASP A 14 -5.87 -17.46 20.33
N VAL A 15 -5.21 -17.71 19.19
CA VAL A 15 -5.83 -17.53 17.85
C VAL A 15 -6.97 -18.52 17.63
N ALA A 16 -6.76 -19.80 17.97
CA ALA A 16 -7.78 -20.83 17.82
C ALA A 16 -9.01 -20.55 18.71
N GLU A 17 -8.78 -20.11 19.95
CA GLU A 17 -9.82 -19.72 20.89
C GLU A 17 -10.63 -18.51 20.38
N GLU A 18 -9.97 -17.44 19.93
CA GLU A 18 -10.65 -16.26 19.36
C GLU A 18 -11.43 -16.61 18.08
N ALA A 19 -10.87 -17.45 17.22
CA ALA A 19 -11.50 -17.84 15.96
C ALA A 19 -12.58 -18.93 16.12
N GLY A 20 -12.74 -19.52 17.32
CA GLY A 20 -13.70 -20.60 17.58
C GLY A 20 -13.37 -21.90 16.84
N VAL A 21 -12.09 -22.15 16.51
CA VAL A 21 -11.64 -23.32 15.75
C VAL A 21 -10.63 -24.15 16.55
N SER A 22 -10.29 -25.34 16.04
CA SER A 22 -9.28 -26.18 16.67
C SER A 22 -7.85 -25.64 16.43
N LYS A 23 -6.96 -25.84 17.40
CA LYS A 23 -5.52 -25.56 17.21
C LYS A 23 -4.92 -26.32 16.02
N ALA A 24 -5.41 -27.53 15.75
CA ALA A 24 -4.99 -28.34 14.61
C ALA A 24 -5.29 -27.65 13.28
N LEU A 25 -6.44 -26.98 13.17
CA LEU A 25 -6.81 -26.20 11.99
C LEU A 25 -5.89 -24.98 11.82
N ILE A 26 -5.59 -24.25 12.90
CA ILE A 26 -4.64 -23.13 12.86
C ILE A 26 -3.25 -23.61 12.42
N SER A 27 -2.74 -24.71 12.97
CA SER A 27 -1.42 -25.26 12.57
C SER A 27 -1.38 -25.82 11.16
N TYR A 28 -2.54 -26.16 10.57
CA TYR A 28 -2.63 -26.58 9.18
C TYR A 28 -2.45 -25.38 8.24
N TYR A 29 -3.02 -24.22 8.58
CA TYR A 29 -2.92 -23.01 7.76
C TYR A 29 -1.63 -22.24 8.01
N PHE A 30 -1.13 -22.18 9.24
CA PHE A 30 0.01 -21.36 9.60
C PHE A 30 1.18 -22.21 10.06
N SER A 31 2.31 -22.07 9.36
CA SER A 31 3.57 -22.76 9.67
C SER A 31 4.25 -22.23 10.93
N GLY A 32 3.90 -21.01 11.36
CA GLY A 32 4.40 -20.42 12.59
C GLY A 32 3.87 -19.01 12.82
N ARG A 33 4.40 -18.36 13.86
CA ARG A 33 4.02 -16.99 14.23
C ARG A 33 4.37 -15.97 13.14
N ASN A 34 5.53 -16.11 12.51
CA ASN A 34 5.96 -15.19 11.45
C ASN A 34 5.04 -15.30 10.23
N ASP A 35 4.67 -16.53 9.83
CA ASP A 35 3.69 -16.79 8.77
C ASP A 35 2.30 -16.22 9.11
N LEU A 36 1.84 -16.38 10.35
CA LEU A 36 0.61 -15.76 10.82
C LEU A 36 0.66 -14.22 10.75
N LEU A 37 1.77 -13.61 11.19
CA LEU A 37 1.94 -12.15 11.14
C LEU A 37 1.98 -11.64 9.70
N ALA A 38 2.70 -12.33 8.82
CA ALA A 38 2.77 -12.03 7.39
C ALA A 38 1.37 -12.05 6.76
N ARG A 39 0.64 -13.16 6.88
CA ARG A 39 -0.71 -13.27 6.31
C ARG A 39 -1.71 -12.29 6.91
N ALA A 40 -1.62 -12.03 8.22
CA ALA A 40 -2.47 -11.03 8.86
C ALA A 40 -2.19 -9.62 8.33
N TYR A 41 -0.91 -9.29 8.09
CA TYR A 41 -0.53 -8.04 7.46
C TYR A 41 -1.02 -7.96 6.02
N GLU A 42 -0.77 -8.99 5.19
CA GLU A 42 -1.22 -9.00 3.79
C GLU A 42 -2.73 -8.79 3.67
N PHE A 43 -3.52 -9.48 4.49
CA PHE A 43 -4.96 -9.29 4.56
C PHE A 43 -5.38 -7.87 4.99
N SER A 44 -4.65 -7.27 5.93
CA SER A 44 -4.88 -5.89 6.37
C SER A 44 -4.52 -4.87 5.29
N ASP A 45 -3.38 -5.05 4.64
CA ASP A 45 -2.82 -4.23 3.57
C ASP A 45 -3.76 -4.22 2.34
N ASP A 46 -4.34 -5.36 1.98
CA ASP A 46 -5.33 -5.45 0.89
C ASP A 46 -6.61 -4.67 1.21
N ARG A 47 -7.17 -4.84 2.42
CA ARG A 47 -8.38 -4.10 2.82
C ARG A 47 -8.13 -2.60 2.97
N ALA A 48 -6.94 -2.20 3.42
CA ALA A 48 -6.54 -0.80 3.49
C ALA A 48 -6.58 -0.17 2.10
N ARG A 49 -6.06 -0.87 1.08
CA ARG A 49 -6.10 -0.40 -0.30
C ARG A 49 -7.50 -0.33 -0.87
N GLU A 50 -8.35 -1.32 -0.60
CA GLU A 50 -9.76 -1.29 -1.01
C GLU A 50 -10.46 -0.04 -0.46
N ARG A 51 -10.33 0.23 0.84
CA ARG A 51 -10.91 1.43 1.48
C ARG A 51 -10.41 2.73 0.86
N VAL A 52 -9.11 2.81 0.55
CA VAL A 52 -8.53 4.01 -0.05
C VAL A 52 -8.95 4.15 -1.51
N SER A 53 -9.09 3.04 -2.24
CA SER A 53 -9.55 3.01 -3.64
C SER A 53 -11.01 3.46 -3.76
N ASP A 54 -11.88 2.94 -2.91
CA ASP A 54 -13.32 3.28 -2.90
C ASP A 54 -13.58 4.75 -2.58
N ALA A 55 -12.62 5.41 -1.94
CA ALA A 55 -12.70 6.82 -1.60
C ALA A 55 -12.34 7.76 -2.77
N PHE A 56 -11.96 7.24 -3.94
CA PHE A 56 -11.66 8.07 -5.12
C PHE A 56 -12.92 8.48 -5.89
N GLU A 57 -12.97 9.75 -6.27
CA GLU A 57 -13.92 10.27 -7.24
C GLU A 57 -13.22 10.64 -8.55
N PRO A 58 -13.78 10.30 -9.73
CA PRO A 58 -13.14 10.51 -11.03
C PRO A 58 -12.95 11.98 -11.45
N VAL A 59 -13.38 12.93 -10.62
CA VAL A 59 -13.44 14.38 -10.94
C VAL A 59 -12.41 15.24 -10.19
N GLU A 60 -11.56 14.65 -9.36
CA GLU A 60 -10.53 15.40 -8.61
C GLU A 60 -9.25 15.61 -9.43
N SER A 61 -8.59 16.77 -9.29
CA SER A 61 -7.22 16.98 -9.82
C SER A 61 -6.21 16.03 -9.17
N GLY A 62 -5.12 15.67 -9.85
CA GLY A 62 -4.08 14.77 -9.34
C GLY A 62 -3.50 15.20 -7.99
N ALA A 63 -3.30 16.50 -7.77
CA ALA A 63 -2.88 17.05 -6.47
C ALA A 63 -3.86 16.70 -5.33
N VAL A 64 -5.17 16.88 -5.58
CA VAL A 64 -6.23 16.57 -4.61
C VAL A 64 -6.30 15.07 -4.36
N ARG A 65 -6.24 14.25 -5.42
CA ARG A 65 -6.22 12.77 -5.31
C ARG A 65 -5.04 12.29 -4.46
N LEU A 66 -3.83 12.80 -4.73
CA LEU A 66 -2.62 12.48 -3.96
C LEU A 66 -2.77 12.88 -2.49
N SER A 67 -3.22 14.12 -2.22
CA SER A 67 -3.46 14.60 -0.86
C SER A 67 -4.48 13.74 -0.12
N ARG A 68 -5.56 13.36 -0.79
CA ARG A 68 -6.64 12.55 -0.22
C ARG A 68 -6.15 11.15 0.14
N VAL A 69 -5.40 10.50 -0.74
CA VAL A 69 -4.77 9.19 -0.47
C VAL A 69 -3.89 9.25 0.78
N LEU A 70 -2.95 10.19 0.84
CA LEU A 70 -2.04 10.28 1.98
C LEU A 70 -2.80 10.58 3.29
N ALA A 71 -3.85 11.41 3.21
CA ALA A 71 -4.69 11.73 4.37
C ALA A 71 -5.55 10.55 4.85
N LEU A 72 -5.98 9.64 3.95
CA LEU A 72 -6.77 8.45 4.29
C LEU A 72 -5.99 7.51 5.22
N TYR A 73 -4.67 7.44 5.05
CA TYR A 73 -3.79 6.71 5.96
C TYR A 73 -3.67 7.35 7.35
N LEU A 74 -4.10 8.60 7.54
CA LEU A 74 -4.06 9.29 8.83
C LEU A 74 -5.47 9.46 9.44
N THR A 75 -6.45 8.69 8.96
CA THR A 75 -7.84 8.72 9.45
C THR A 75 -8.04 8.11 10.82
N ASP A 76 -9.10 8.55 11.49
CA ASP A 76 -9.62 8.02 12.75
C ASP A 76 -10.40 6.72 12.61
N ASP A 77 -10.41 6.11 11.41
CA ASP A 77 -10.92 4.76 11.21
C ASP A 77 -10.16 3.78 12.12
N PRO A 78 -10.85 3.08 13.04
CA PRO A 78 -10.23 2.05 13.87
C PRO A 78 -9.46 1.01 13.06
N ASN A 79 -9.93 0.68 11.85
CA ASN A 79 -9.22 -0.25 10.97
C ASN A 79 -7.86 0.30 10.54
N MET A 80 -7.77 1.60 10.23
CA MET A 80 -6.50 2.23 9.87
C MET A 80 -5.51 2.23 11.03
N GLN A 81 -6.00 2.39 12.27
CA GLN A 81 -5.16 2.24 13.46
C GLN A 81 -4.65 0.80 13.61
N GLU A 82 -5.50 -0.21 13.40
CA GLU A 82 -5.07 -1.61 13.41
C GLU A 82 -4.03 -1.91 12.32
N ASP A 83 -4.22 -1.36 11.12
CA ASP A 83 -3.32 -1.53 9.97
C ASP A 83 -1.91 -0.96 10.30
N TRP A 84 -1.83 0.23 10.93
CA TRP A 84 -0.54 0.80 11.37
C TRP A 84 0.15 0.02 12.48
N ILE A 85 -0.62 -0.60 13.39
CA ILE A 85 -0.05 -1.46 14.44
C ILE A 85 0.53 -2.72 13.80
N LEU A 86 -0.18 -3.33 12.85
CA LEU A 86 0.30 -4.50 12.09
C LEU A 86 1.57 -4.17 11.30
N TRP A 87 1.60 -3.04 10.60
CA TRP A 87 2.80 -2.55 9.92
C TRP A 87 3.97 -2.35 10.87
N SER A 88 3.74 -1.75 12.05
CA SER A 88 4.78 -1.52 13.05
C SER A 88 5.34 -2.83 13.63
N GLU A 89 4.49 -3.83 13.85
CA GLU A 89 4.91 -5.17 14.30
C GLU A 89 5.70 -5.90 13.20
N LEU A 90 5.21 -5.89 11.95
CA LEU A 90 5.90 -6.52 10.81
C LEU A 90 7.26 -5.88 10.57
N SER A 91 7.32 -4.55 10.44
CA SER A 91 8.56 -3.81 10.16
C SER A 91 9.59 -4.01 11.27
N SER A 92 9.17 -3.99 12.54
CA SER A 92 10.06 -4.28 13.67
C SER A 92 10.57 -5.72 13.67
N ALA A 93 9.71 -6.70 13.33
CA ALA A 93 10.10 -8.10 13.31
C ALA A 93 11.04 -8.42 12.14
N ALA A 94 10.78 -7.86 10.95
CA ALA A 94 11.59 -8.07 9.74
C ALA A 94 13.06 -7.61 9.88
N MET A 95 13.37 -6.74 10.85
CA MET A 95 14.75 -6.37 11.17
C MET A 95 15.58 -7.58 11.66
N PHE A 96 14.95 -8.51 12.38
CA PHE A 96 15.61 -9.64 13.06
C PHE A 96 15.21 -10.99 12.48
N GLU A 97 14.08 -11.07 11.79
CA GLU A 97 13.50 -12.30 11.24
C GLU A 97 13.60 -12.26 9.70
N PRO A 98 14.61 -12.93 9.08
CA PRO A 98 14.85 -12.85 7.64
C PRO A 98 13.64 -13.26 6.79
N ASP A 99 12.86 -14.24 7.27
CA ASP A 99 11.69 -14.78 6.57
C ASP A 99 10.55 -13.77 6.41
N LEU A 100 10.55 -12.67 7.19
CA LEU A 100 9.56 -11.59 7.08
C LEU A 100 9.99 -10.47 6.10
N ARG A 101 11.26 -10.45 5.67
CA ARG A 101 11.76 -9.42 4.75
C ARG A 101 11.07 -9.42 3.39
N PRO A 102 10.80 -10.57 2.75
CA PRO A 102 10.13 -10.57 1.45
C PRO A 102 8.75 -9.91 1.49
N VAL A 103 7.97 -10.15 2.54
CA VAL A 103 6.64 -9.54 2.73
C VAL A 103 6.76 -8.04 2.94
N MET A 104 7.72 -7.60 3.77
CA MET A 104 8.00 -6.17 4.00
C MET A 104 8.43 -5.46 2.70
N GLU A 105 9.37 -6.05 1.95
CA GLU A 105 9.87 -5.49 0.68
C GLU A 105 8.77 -5.39 -0.37
N ALA A 106 7.97 -6.46 -0.54
CA ALA A 106 6.86 -6.46 -1.47
C ALA A 106 5.84 -5.36 -1.12
N SER A 107 5.52 -5.20 0.16
CA SER A 107 4.60 -4.18 0.65
C SER A 107 5.12 -2.76 0.42
N PHE A 108 6.39 -2.53 0.72
CA PHE A 108 7.06 -1.24 0.48
C PHE A 108 7.10 -0.87 -1.00
N VAL A 109 7.46 -1.83 -1.87
CA VAL A 109 7.47 -1.62 -3.32
C VAL A 109 6.08 -1.27 -3.84
N ARG A 110 5.06 -2.04 -3.45
CA ARG A 110 3.67 -1.80 -3.85
C ARG A 110 3.18 -0.41 -3.47
N TRP A 111 3.35 -0.03 -2.20
CA TRP A 111 2.94 1.28 -1.72
C TRP A 111 3.69 2.42 -2.43
N THR A 112 5.00 2.28 -2.57
CA THR A 112 5.85 3.29 -3.23
C THR A 112 5.46 3.46 -4.69
N ASP A 113 5.23 2.38 -5.43
CA ASP A 113 4.87 2.45 -6.85
C ASP A 113 3.49 3.04 -7.08
N TRP A 114 2.55 2.81 -6.15
CA TRP A 114 1.25 3.45 -6.22
C TRP A 114 1.35 4.96 -5.99
N ILE A 115 2.04 5.41 -4.93
CA ILE A 115 2.28 6.84 -4.71
C ILE A 115 3.04 7.47 -5.88
N ARG A 116 4.01 6.75 -6.45
CA ARG A 116 4.74 7.19 -7.66
C ARG A 116 3.81 7.42 -8.84
N GLY A 117 2.83 6.53 -9.03
CA GLY A 117 1.79 6.67 -10.05
C GLY A 117 0.99 7.95 -9.85
N LEU A 118 0.50 8.19 -8.64
CA LEU A 118 -0.28 9.39 -8.30
C LEU A 118 0.53 10.69 -8.50
N VAL A 119 1.81 10.68 -8.12
CA VAL A 119 2.71 11.81 -8.33
C VAL A 119 2.90 12.07 -9.83
N ARG A 120 3.12 11.03 -10.65
CA ARG A 120 3.27 11.18 -12.10
C ARG A 120 2.00 11.71 -12.75
N ASP A 121 0.85 11.14 -12.42
CA ASP A 121 -0.45 11.62 -12.92
C ASP A 121 -0.64 13.11 -12.58
N ALA A 122 -0.34 13.51 -11.34
CA ALA A 122 -0.48 14.89 -10.90
C ALA A 122 0.47 15.87 -11.64
N VAL A 123 1.68 15.43 -11.99
CA VAL A 123 2.64 16.20 -12.81
C VAL A 123 2.19 16.29 -14.26
N GLU A 124 1.75 15.17 -14.85
CA GLU A 124 1.27 15.10 -16.24
C GLU A 124 0.02 15.97 -16.45
N GLU A 125 -0.86 16.03 -15.45
CA GLU A 125 -2.01 16.94 -15.42
C GLU A 125 -1.63 18.41 -15.18
N GLY A 126 -0.39 18.69 -14.79
CA GLY A 126 0.08 20.03 -14.42
C GLY A 126 -0.48 20.53 -13.09
N SER A 127 -1.06 19.66 -12.25
CA SER A 127 -1.65 20.02 -10.96
C SER A 127 -0.60 20.22 -9.85
N ILE A 128 0.59 19.63 -9.99
CA ILE A 128 1.74 19.86 -9.12
C ILE A 128 2.98 20.22 -9.95
N ASP A 129 3.85 21.06 -9.39
CA ASP A 129 5.15 21.40 -9.98
C ASP A 129 6.25 21.04 -8.99
N ILE A 130 6.82 19.85 -9.19
CA ILE A 130 7.86 19.27 -8.33
C ILE A 130 9.26 19.34 -8.98
N GLY A 131 9.39 20.09 -10.08
CA GLY A 131 10.60 20.10 -10.89
C GLY A 131 10.94 18.70 -11.45
N ALA A 132 12.15 18.21 -11.19
CA ALA A 132 12.75 17.10 -11.95
C ALA A 132 12.84 15.74 -11.22
N ASP A 133 12.24 15.54 -10.04
CA ASP A 133 12.43 14.27 -9.31
C ASP A 133 11.17 13.70 -8.64
N ALA A 134 10.34 13.05 -9.45
CA ALA A 134 9.16 12.32 -8.99
C ALA A 134 9.53 11.17 -8.02
N ASP A 135 10.71 10.56 -8.20
CA ASP A 135 11.13 9.41 -7.39
C ASP A 135 11.52 9.83 -5.97
N LYS A 136 12.29 10.92 -5.82
CA LYS A 136 12.59 11.51 -4.51
C LYS A 136 11.34 12.08 -3.85
N THR A 137 10.44 12.69 -4.62
CA THR A 137 9.18 13.21 -4.09
C THR A 137 8.31 12.09 -3.54
N THR A 138 8.16 11.00 -4.31
CA THR A 138 7.49 9.78 -3.85
C THR A 138 8.09 9.26 -2.55
N LEU A 139 9.41 9.10 -2.50
CA LEU A 139 10.08 8.58 -1.30
C LEU A 139 9.86 9.47 -0.08
N ARG A 140 9.87 10.80 -0.24
CA ARG A 140 9.58 11.75 0.84
C ARG A 140 8.15 11.58 1.35
N LEU A 141 7.17 11.48 0.47
CA LEU A 141 5.76 11.32 0.84
C LEU A 141 5.50 9.99 1.55
N VAL A 142 6.12 8.90 1.05
CA VAL A 142 6.06 7.59 1.70
C VAL A 142 6.68 7.64 3.09
N ALA A 143 7.90 8.18 3.22
CA ALA A 143 8.60 8.27 4.51
C ALA A 143 7.87 9.18 5.51
N LEU A 144 7.29 10.28 5.05
CA LEU A 144 6.49 11.18 5.88
C LEU A 144 5.25 10.46 6.42
N THR A 145 4.49 9.81 5.52
CA THR A 145 3.26 9.10 5.88
C THR A 145 3.55 7.94 6.84
N ASP A 146 4.60 7.17 6.56
CA ASP A 146 5.08 6.09 7.44
C ASP A 146 5.43 6.61 8.84
N GLY A 147 6.22 7.69 8.91
CA GLY A 147 6.60 8.31 10.17
C GLY A 147 5.40 8.83 10.97
N LEU A 148 4.48 9.53 10.33
CA LEU A 148 3.26 10.04 10.96
C LEU A 148 2.35 8.91 11.45
N GLY A 149 2.08 7.92 10.60
CA GLY A 149 1.28 6.74 10.96
C GLY A 149 1.88 5.95 12.12
N SER A 150 3.20 5.77 12.08
CA SER A 150 3.98 5.17 13.16
C SER A 150 3.87 5.92 14.49
N LEU A 151 3.95 7.26 14.47
CA LEU A 151 3.81 8.07 15.67
C LEU A 151 2.38 8.02 16.22
N LEU A 152 1.36 8.02 15.35
CA LEU A 152 -0.05 7.87 15.74
C LEU A 152 -0.32 6.51 16.38
N ALA A 153 0.15 5.42 15.78
CA ALA A 153 -0.03 4.07 16.33
C ALA A 153 0.62 3.89 17.70
N ARG A 154 1.67 4.67 17.99
CA ARG A 154 2.35 4.71 19.30
C ARG A 154 1.72 5.70 20.28
N GLY A 155 0.72 6.49 19.87
CA GLY A 155 0.09 7.52 20.69
C GLY A 155 1.02 8.68 21.05
N LEU A 156 2.05 8.94 20.22
CA LEU A 156 3.05 9.97 20.49
C LEU A 156 2.68 11.35 19.95
N ILE A 157 1.73 11.39 19.01
CA ILE A 157 1.19 12.62 18.44
C ILE A 157 -0.32 12.51 18.33
N GLU A 158 -0.98 13.66 18.36
CA GLU A 158 -2.39 13.78 18.04
C GLU A 158 -2.62 13.69 16.53
N ARG A 159 -3.79 13.17 16.15
CA ARG A 159 -4.19 13.02 14.75
C ARG A 159 -4.24 14.34 13.99
N GLU A 160 -4.73 15.38 14.65
CA GLU A 160 -4.81 16.71 14.07
C GLU A 160 -3.42 17.24 13.72
N ALA A 161 -2.44 17.06 14.62
CA ALA A 161 -1.05 17.45 14.36
C ALA A 161 -0.45 16.65 13.19
N ALA A 162 -0.75 15.36 13.07
CA ALA A 162 -0.29 14.56 11.94
C ALA A 162 -0.85 15.04 10.60
N ARG A 163 -2.16 15.34 10.56
CA ARG A 163 -2.83 15.88 9.37
C ARG A 163 -2.30 17.27 9.00
N GLU A 164 -2.07 18.12 10.00
CA GLU A 164 -1.50 19.46 9.80
C GLU A 164 -0.09 19.38 9.20
N VAL A 165 0.78 18.52 9.73
CA VAL A 165 2.14 18.31 9.20
C VAL A 165 2.10 17.79 7.76
N LEU A 166 1.21 16.84 7.46
CA LEU A 166 1.04 16.35 6.09
C LEU A 166 0.59 17.48 5.16
N ALA A 167 -0.44 18.23 5.53
CA ALA A 167 -0.98 19.33 4.72
C ALA A 167 0.08 20.41 4.47
N GLN A 168 0.80 20.85 5.51
CA GLN A 168 1.90 21.81 5.39
C GLN A 168 3.01 21.31 4.46
N HIS A 169 3.35 20.03 4.53
CA HIS A 169 4.34 19.45 3.62
C HIS A 169 3.85 19.46 2.18
N LEU A 170 2.61 19.06 1.92
CA LEU A 170 2.03 19.06 0.57
C LEU A 170 1.99 20.47 -0.01
N ASP A 171 1.54 21.46 0.77
CA ASP A 171 1.49 22.88 0.37
C ASP A 171 2.87 23.45 0.03
N ALA A 172 3.90 23.05 0.78
CA ALA A 172 5.27 23.53 0.60
C ALA A 172 6.01 22.81 -0.55
N SER A 173 5.72 21.52 -0.76
CA SER A 173 6.52 20.64 -1.63
C SER A 173 5.93 20.43 -3.03
N LEU A 174 4.60 20.55 -3.19
CA LEU A 174 3.94 20.24 -4.45
C LEU A 174 3.75 21.46 -5.37
N GLY A 175 4.11 22.66 -4.90
CA GLY A 175 3.95 23.91 -5.64
C GLY A 175 2.47 24.27 -5.83
N ARG A 176 2.04 25.45 -5.38
CA ARG A 176 0.68 25.91 -5.66
C ARG A 176 0.52 26.09 -7.17
N THR A 177 -0.34 25.30 -7.81
CA THR A 177 -0.88 25.68 -9.12
C THR A 177 -1.68 26.97 -8.96
N SER A 178 -1.48 27.89 -9.90
CA SER A 178 -2.09 29.21 -9.95
C SER A 178 -3.59 29.19 -9.64
N ARG A 179 -4.04 30.14 -8.83
CA ARG A 179 -5.45 30.52 -8.70
C ARG A 179 -5.91 31.13 -10.05
N SER A 180 -7.08 30.71 -10.55
CA SER A 180 -7.70 31.03 -11.86
C SER A 180 -7.09 30.28 -13.06
N SER A 181 -7.89 29.59 -13.89
CA SER A 181 -8.95 30.19 -14.71
C SER A 181 -10.31 29.49 -14.62
N THR A 182 -11.31 30.24 -14.20
CA THR A 182 -12.67 30.14 -14.77
C THR A 182 -12.56 30.50 -16.26
N GLU A 183 -13.34 29.81 -17.11
CA GLU A 183 -13.51 30.03 -18.57
C GLU A 183 -12.61 29.19 -19.52
N GLY A 184 -13.12 27.99 -19.84
CA GLY A 184 -13.20 27.44 -21.19
C GLY A 184 -11.91 27.17 -21.98
N SER A 185 -11.47 25.91 -22.03
CA SER A 185 -11.34 25.16 -23.29
C SER A 185 -10.82 23.73 -23.06
N SER A 186 -11.47 22.80 -23.76
CA SER A 186 -11.14 21.38 -23.96
C SER A 186 -11.26 20.42 -22.77
N ARG A 187 -12.31 19.60 -22.85
CA ARG A 187 -12.55 18.37 -22.09
C ARG A 187 -11.46 17.36 -22.45
N ALA A 188 -10.24 17.55 -21.95
CA ALA A 188 -9.25 16.49 -21.92
C ALA A 188 -9.68 15.53 -20.81
N GLU A 189 -10.05 14.30 -21.19
CA GLU A 189 -10.23 13.22 -20.22
C GLU A 189 -8.96 13.11 -19.37
N PRO A 190 -9.05 13.10 -18.03
CA PRO A 190 -7.87 13.02 -17.19
C PRO A 190 -7.13 11.70 -17.48
N PRO A 191 -5.78 11.70 -17.52
CA PRO A 191 -5.01 10.48 -17.69
C PRO A 191 -5.21 9.61 -16.45
N ALA A 192 -6.15 8.68 -16.54
CA ALA A 192 -6.48 7.73 -15.48
C ALA A 192 -5.38 6.65 -15.31
N ILE A 193 -4.11 6.88 -15.65
CA ILE A 193 -3.12 5.81 -15.75
C ILE A 193 -2.77 5.24 -14.37
N GLY A 194 -2.56 6.06 -13.33
CA GLY A 194 -2.36 5.57 -11.96
C GLY A 194 -3.59 4.88 -11.38
N TYR A 195 -4.79 5.40 -11.64
CA TYR A 195 -6.06 4.77 -11.25
C TYR A 195 -6.33 3.45 -12.00
N MET A 196 -6.03 3.40 -13.30
CA MET A 196 -6.15 2.21 -14.13
C MET A 196 -5.10 1.16 -13.75
N ARG A 197 -3.90 1.55 -13.29
CA ARG A 197 -2.93 0.63 -12.70
C ARG A 197 -3.40 0.06 -11.37
N LEU A 198 -4.06 0.86 -10.54
CA LEU A 198 -4.68 0.40 -9.29
C LEU A 198 -5.79 -0.61 -9.59
N LEU A 199 -6.72 -0.29 -10.51
CA LEU A 199 -7.77 -1.21 -10.93
C LEU A 199 -7.22 -2.48 -11.57
N ALA A 200 -6.19 -2.37 -12.42
CA ALA A 200 -5.51 -3.52 -13.01
C ALA A 200 -4.89 -4.44 -11.96
N TYR A 201 -4.25 -3.86 -10.95
CA TYR A 201 -3.66 -4.61 -9.86
C TYR A 201 -4.73 -5.24 -8.96
N GLN A 202 -5.80 -4.51 -8.63
CA GLN A 202 -6.94 -5.05 -7.87
C GLN A 202 -7.63 -6.20 -8.62
N LEU A 203 -7.80 -6.06 -9.93
CA LEU A 203 -8.29 -7.14 -10.79
C LEU A 203 -7.34 -8.35 -10.75
N GLN A 204 -6.03 -8.11 -10.67
CA GLN A 204 -5.03 -9.18 -10.61
C GLN A 204 -5.00 -9.88 -9.24
N ASN A 205 -5.10 -9.14 -8.13
CA ASN A 205 -5.26 -9.72 -6.79
C ASN A 205 -6.60 -10.48 -6.65
N ALA A 206 -7.69 -9.95 -7.19
CA ALA A 206 -8.98 -10.62 -7.21
C ALA A 206 -8.93 -11.92 -8.04
N VAL A 207 -8.22 -11.90 -9.17
CA VAL A 207 -7.92 -13.09 -9.98
C VAL A 207 -7.13 -14.12 -9.16
N GLU A 208 -6.05 -13.73 -8.47
CA GLU A 208 -5.25 -14.65 -7.66
C GLU A 208 -6.06 -15.28 -6.51
N GLN A 209 -6.94 -14.51 -5.87
CA GLN A 209 -7.88 -15.04 -4.86
C GLN A 209 -8.90 -16.02 -5.46
N LEU A 210 -9.40 -15.74 -6.67
CA LEU A 210 -10.32 -16.63 -7.38
C LEU A 210 -9.63 -17.92 -7.86
N GLU A 211 -8.36 -17.85 -8.27
CA GLU A 211 -7.56 -19.04 -8.64
C GLU A 211 -7.43 -20.01 -7.46
N GLY A 212 -7.26 -19.49 -6.24
CA GLY A 212 -7.24 -20.28 -5.01
C GLY A 212 -8.57 -20.94 -4.63
N LEU A 213 -9.69 -20.46 -5.17
CA LEU A 213 -11.05 -20.95 -4.92
C LEU A 213 -11.60 -21.83 -6.06
N ALA A 214 -10.94 -21.83 -7.22
CA ALA A 214 -11.38 -22.56 -8.39
C ALA A 214 -11.26 -24.09 -8.18
N SER A 215 -12.40 -24.77 -8.25
CA SER A 215 -12.51 -26.21 -7.99
C SER A 215 -12.68 -27.04 -9.26
N THR A 216 -13.07 -26.40 -10.37
CA THR A 216 -13.31 -27.04 -11.67
C THR A 216 -12.33 -26.55 -12.75
N SER A 217 -12.21 -27.26 -13.88
CA SER A 217 -11.38 -26.77 -15.00
C SER A 217 -12.03 -25.57 -15.69
N ALA A 218 -13.37 -25.53 -15.77
CA ALA A 218 -14.10 -24.42 -16.37
C ALA A 218 -13.94 -23.10 -15.60
N GLU A 219 -13.89 -23.15 -14.26
CA GLU A 219 -13.58 -21.97 -13.42
C GLU A 219 -12.16 -21.45 -13.67
N ARG A 220 -11.17 -22.36 -13.76
CA ARG A 220 -9.78 -21.99 -14.06
C ARG A 220 -9.60 -21.39 -15.45
N ASP A 221 -10.26 -21.94 -16.47
CA ASP A 221 -10.23 -21.41 -17.84
C ASP A 221 -10.88 -20.01 -17.92
N ALA A 222 -11.97 -19.79 -17.18
CA ALA A 222 -12.62 -18.48 -17.10
C ALA A 222 -11.72 -17.43 -16.43
N ILE A 223 -11.04 -17.78 -15.34
CA ILE A 223 -10.10 -16.89 -14.64
C ILE A 223 -8.91 -16.56 -15.54
N GLN A 224 -8.30 -17.55 -16.19
CA GLN A 224 -7.20 -17.37 -17.14
C GLN A 224 -7.58 -16.40 -18.28
N THR A 225 -8.81 -16.52 -18.79
CA THR A 225 -9.32 -15.64 -19.85
C THR A 225 -9.42 -14.18 -19.37
N VAL A 226 -9.89 -13.96 -18.14
CA VAL A 226 -9.96 -12.63 -17.53
C VAL A 226 -8.54 -12.06 -17.30
N THR A 227 -7.60 -12.88 -16.82
CA THR A 227 -6.18 -12.51 -16.64
C THR A 227 -5.53 -12.04 -17.94
N GLU A 228 -5.75 -12.77 -19.03
CA GLU A 228 -5.22 -12.40 -20.34
C GLU A 228 -5.85 -11.13 -20.89
N LEU A 229 -7.15 -10.92 -20.65
CA LEU A 229 -7.86 -9.69 -21.05
C LEU A 229 -7.34 -8.46 -20.30
N ILE A 230 -7.09 -8.58 -18.99
CA ILE A 230 -6.50 -7.52 -18.16
C ILE A 230 -5.11 -7.17 -18.70
N ARG A 231 -4.24 -8.19 -18.86
CA ARG A 231 -2.86 -8.02 -19.36
C ARG A 231 -2.81 -7.37 -20.75
N SER A 232 -3.78 -7.67 -21.61
CA SER A 232 -3.92 -7.08 -22.94
C SER A 232 -4.30 -5.60 -22.89
N ARG A 233 -5.23 -5.21 -22.00
CA ARG A 233 -5.76 -3.84 -21.92
C ARG A 233 -4.88 -2.86 -21.13
N THR A 234 -4.05 -3.34 -20.22
CA THR A 234 -3.16 -2.48 -19.41
C THR A 234 -1.86 -2.11 -20.13
N GLY A 235 -1.65 -2.65 -21.34
CA GLY A 235 -0.48 -2.40 -22.18
C GLY A 235 0.77 -3.12 -21.68
N GLN A 236 1.49 -3.78 -22.60
CA GLN A 236 2.87 -4.23 -22.40
C GLN A 236 3.81 -3.02 -22.26
N HIS A 237 3.71 -2.25 -21.18
CA HIS A 237 4.92 -1.63 -20.65
C HIS A 237 5.53 -2.67 -19.74
N SER A 238 6.63 -3.27 -20.18
CA SER A 238 7.46 -4.15 -19.35
C SER A 238 7.70 -3.49 -18.00
N MET A 239 6.87 -3.85 -17.02
CA MET A 239 7.29 -4.07 -15.66
C MET A 239 8.19 -5.30 -15.73
N ASN A 240 9.40 -5.13 -16.29
CA ASN A 240 10.49 -6.00 -15.91
C ASN A 240 10.53 -5.88 -14.40
N THR A 241 10.23 -6.98 -13.71
CA THR A 241 10.83 -7.25 -12.41
C THR A 241 12.28 -6.80 -12.54
N PRO A 242 12.74 -5.78 -11.80
CA PRO A 242 14.16 -5.51 -11.75
C PRO A 242 14.76 -6.77 -11.14
N SER A 243 15.41 -7.59 -11.97
CA SER A 243 16.32 -8.63 -11.52
C SER A 243 17.11 -8.04 -10.35
N GLY A 244 17.11 -8.74 -9.22
CA GLY A 244 17.62 -8.31 -7.90
C GLY A 244 19.12 -8.05 -7.83
N GLU A 245 19.70 -7.40 -8.84
CA GLU A 245 21.14 -7.30 -9.06
C GLU A 245 21.70 -5.88 -8.90
N ARG A 246 20.89 -4.88 -8.51
CA ARG A 246 21.38 -3.50 -8.34
C ARG A 246 21.24 -2.86 -6.96
N LEU A 247 20.72 -3.57 -5.95
CA LEU A 247 20.75 -3.08 -4.55
C LEU A 247 21.81 -3.78 -3.68
N ASN A 248 22.52 -4.78 -4.19
CA ASN A 248 23.45 -5.59 -3.40
C ASN A 248 24.94 -5.22 -3.54
N LYS A 249 25.30 -3.93 -3.46
CA LYS A 249 26.72 -3.52 -3.37
C LYS A 249 27.12 -2.77 -2.10
N HIS A 250 26.22 -2.51 -1.15
CA HIS A 250 26.60 -1.84 0.11
C HIS A 250 25.92 -2.36 1.39
N ALA A 251 25.52 -3.64 1.43
CA ALA A 251 24.90 -4.23 2.62
C ALA A 251 25.82 -5.25 3.35
N GLU A 252 27.11 -4.96 3.47
CA GLU A 252 27.90 -5.53 4.58
C GLU A 252 27.95 -4.48 5.70
N ARG A 253 26.95 -4.54 6.60
CA ARG A 253 27.05 -3.86 7.89
C ARG A 253 27.90 -4.75 8.83
N PRO A 254 28.98 -4.25 9.43
CA PRO A 254 29.67 -4.98 10.48
C PRO A 254 28.75 -5.13 11.71
N PRO A 255 28.95 -6.18 12.53
CA PRO A 255 28.15 -6.40 13.73
C PRO A 255 28.29 -5.20 14.68
N LEU A 256 27.19 -4.81 15.30
CA LEU A 256 27.16 -3.78 16.33
C LEU A 256 28.04 -4.23 17.50
N SER A 257 29.13 -3.51 17.73
CA SER A 257 29.99 -3.60 18.92
C SER A 257 29.36 -2.90 20.11
#